data_AF-A0A9E3AYC3-F1
#
_entry.id   AF-A0A9E3AYC3-F1
#
_cell.length_a   1.000
_cell.length_b   1.000
_cell.length_c   1.000
_cell.angle_alpha   90.00
_cell.angle_beta   90.00
_cell.angle_gamma   90.00
#
_symmetry.space_group_name_H-M   'P 1'
#
loop_
_entity.id
_entity.type
_entity.pdbx_description
1 polymer ?
#
loop_
_entity_poly.entity_id
_entity_poly.type
_entity_poly.pdbx_seq_one_letter_code
_entity_poly.pdbx_strand_id
1 'polypeptide(L)'
;MLVKSKKRRTGARPWWQDAVIYQVYPRSFQDSNGDGIGDLKGIIERADYFSWLGVDAVWFSPFFNSPMVDFGYDISNYLDIDPSFGTLAEFDQMVAALHARGIPPHRSGSRRRLARARSEAHRAWRAGPRGCANSSRIAA
;
A
#
# COMPACT_ATOMS: atom_id res chain seq x y z
N MET A 1 -41.33 23.64 13.51
CA MET A 1 -39.91 23.55 13.94
C MET A 1 -39.44 22.13 13.65
N LEU A 2 -38.68 21.91 12.57
CA LEU A 2 -38.28 20.55 12.15
C LEU A 2 -36.86 20.27 12.64
N VAL A 3 -36.72 19.49 13.72
CA VAL A 3 -35.42 19.04 14.22
C VAL A 3 -34.90 17.96 13.26
N LYS A 4 -33.90 18.31 12.43
CA LYS A 4 -33.18 17.31 11.62
C LYS A 4 -32.38 16.41 12.56
N SER A 5 -32.77 15.14 12.66
CA SER A 5 -32.04 14.11 13.39
C SER A 5 -30.62 13.95 12.81
N LYS A 6 -29.60 14.22 13.63
CA LYS A 6 -28.19 14.11 13.27
C LYS A 6 -27.82 12.61 13.30
N LYS A 7 -27.72 11.97 12.13
CA LYS A 7 -27.23 10.58 12.02
C LYS A 7 -25.88 10.47 12.76
N ARG A 8 -25.84 9.70 13.85
CA ARG A 8 -24.56 9.30 14.47
C ARG A 8 -23.83 8.43 13.44
N ARG A 9 -22.70 8.92 12.92
CA ARG A 9 -21.76 8.08 12.16
C ARG A 9 -21.25 7.03 13.15
N THR A 10 -21.65 5.78 12.97
CA THR A 10 -21.03 4.64 13.64
C THR A 10 -19.55 4.64 13.27
N GLY A 11 -18.71 5.04 14.24
CA GLY A 11 -17.32 5.44 14.04
C GLY A 11 -16.38 4.26 13.90
N ALA A 12 -16.34 3.63 12.72
CA ALA A 12 -15.16 2.88 12.32
C ALA A 12 -14.10 3.89 11.88
N ARG A 13 -12.96 3.94 12.60
CA ARG A 13 -11.81 4.75 12.19
C ARG A 13 -11.24 4.19 10.87
N PRO A 14 -10.78 5.04 9.94
CA PRO A 14 -10.04 4.59 8.76
C PRO A 14 -8.86 3.69 9.16
N TRP A 15 -8.56 2.67 8.36
CA TRP A 15 -7.53 1.66 8.68
C TRP A 15 -6.16 2.29 8.99
N TRP A 16 -5.80 3.35 8.26
CA TRP A 16 -4.50 4.04 8.38
C TRP A 16 -4.32 4.77 9.71
N GLN A 17 -5.40 5.04 10.47
CA GLN A 17 -5.28 5.68 11.79
C GLN A 17 -4.70 4.75 12.85
N ASP A 18 -4.80 3.43 12.65
CA ASP A 18 -4.32 2.40 13.57
C ASP A 18 -3.25 1.50 12.92
N ALA A 19 -2.78 1.84 11.72
CA ALA A 19 -1.86 1.02 10.94
C ALA A 19 -0.40 1.20 11.35
N VAL A 20 0.36 0.09 11.35
CA VAL A 20 1.82 0.14 11.44
C VAL A 20 2.39 0.20 10.02
N ILE A 21 3.03 1.34 9.68
CA ILE A 21 3.65 1.57 8.38
C ILE A 21 5.16 1.46 8.53
N TYR A 22 5.80 0.68 7.64
CA TYR A 22 7.25 0.59 7.56
C TYR A 22 7.75 1.31 6.32
N GLN A 23 8.62 2.30 6.50
CA GLN A 23 9.20 3.03 5.39
C GLN A 23 10.46 2.31 4.88
N VAL A 24 10.54 2.12 3.57
CA VAL A 24 11.69 1.55 2.87
C VAL A 24 12.29 2.60 1.95
N TYR A 25 13.60 2.77 2.05
CA TYR A 25 14.39 3.50 1.07
C TYR A 25 15.07 2.49 0.14
N PRO A 26 14.58 2.25 -1.09
CA PRO A 26 14.99 1.11 -1.92
C PRO A 26 16.50 1.03 -2.12
N ARG A 27 17.11 2.16 -2.49
CA ARG A 27 18.56 2.30 -2.76
C ARG A 27 19.48 1.79 -1.65
N SER A 28 19.05 1.78 -0.39
CA SER A 28 19.89 1.33 0.73
C SER A 28 19.30 0.17 1.53
N PHE A 29 18.23 -0.45 1.02
CA PHE A 29 17.54 -1.50 1.77
C PHE A 29 18.19 -2.88 1.58
N GLN A 30 18.23 -3.39 0.34
CA GLN A 30 18.81 -4.68 0.02
C GLN A 30 19.20 -4.71 -1.45
N ASP A 31 20.49 -4.85 -1.72
CA ASP A 31 21.06 -5.15 -3.04
C ASP A 31 20.93 -6.67 -3.30
N SER A 32 20.45 -7.04 -4.49
CA SER A 32 20.29 -8.43 -4.92
C SER A 32 21.25 -8.85 -6.03
N ASN A 33 21.95 -7.91 -6.67
CA ASN A 33 22.74 -8.15 -7.87
C ASN A 33 24.25 -7.85 -7.68
N GLY A 34 24.62 -7.20 -6.57
CA GLY A 34 26.00 -6.89 -6.19
C GLY A 34 26.55 -5.56 -6.72
N ASP A 35 25.72 -4.68 -7.26
CA ASP A 35 26.11 -3.35 -7.76
C ASP A 35 26.24 -2.27 -6.67
N GLY A 36 25.88 -2.60 -5.43
CA GLY A 36 25.93 -1.71 -4.27
C GLY A 36 24.70 -0.81 -4.10
N ILE A 37 23.66 -0.98 -4.93
CA ILE A 37 22.39 -0.27 -4.89
C ILE A 37 21.28 -1.26 -4.56
N GLY A 38 20.46 -0.93 -3.56
CA GLY A 38 19.30 -1.75 -3.25
C GLY A 38 18.22 -1.65 -4.33
N ASP A 39 17.54 -2.76 -4.59
CA ASP A 39 16.68 -2.94 -5.76
C ASP A 39 15.34 -3.65 -5.43
N LEU A 40 14.44 -3.76 -6.41
CA LEU A 40 13.11 -4.34 -6.22
C LEU A 40 13.15 -5.84 -5.92
N LYS A 41 14.15 -6.58 -6.45
CA LYS A 41 14.35 -8.00 -6.14
C LYS A 41 14.77 -8.19 -4.69
N GLY A 42 15.65 -7.35 -4.17
CA GLY A 42 16.02 -7.33 -2.76
C GLY A 42 14.82 -7.08 -1.86
N ILE A 43 13.87 -6.23 -2.27
CA ILE A 43 12.60 -6.04 -1.56
C ILE A 43 11.73 -7.31 -1.60
N ILE A 44 11.64 -7.99 -2.75
CA ILE A 44 10.92 -9.27 -2.89
C ILE A 44 11.49 -10.34 -1.96
N GLU A 45 12.82 -10.46 -1.89
CA GLU A 45 13.51 -11.42 -1.02
C GLU A 45 13.22 -11.16 0.47
N ARG A 46 12.98 -9.90 0.84
CA ARG A 46 12.61 -9.49 2.21
C ARG A 46 11.11 -9.46 2.44
N ALA A 47 10.28 -9.94 1.52
CA ALA A 47 8.82 -9.92 1.70
C ALA A 47 8.38 -10.68 2.97
N ASP A 48 9.03 -11.80 3.31
CA ASP A 48 8.76 -12.56 4.55
C ASP A 48 9.12 -11.78 5.82
N TYR A 49 10.14 -10.93 5.76
CA TYR A 49 10.54 -10.07 6.88
C TYR A 49 9.43 -9.07 7.24
N PHE A 50 8.80 -8.43 6.26
CA PHE A 50 7.68 -7.51 6.53
C PHE A 50 6.48 -8.24 7.14
N SER A 51 6.21 -9.47 6.69
CA SER A 51 5.14 -10.30 7.25
C SER A 51 5.43 -10.68 8.71
N TRP A 52 6.67 -11.11 8.99
CA TRP A 52 7.14 -11.42 10.34
C TRP A 52 7.08 -10.21 11.28
N LEU A 53 7.49 -9.04 10.81
CA LEU A 53 7.43 -7.79 11.55
C LEU A 53 5.97 -7.37 11.87
N GLY A 54 5.02 -7.86 11.07
CA GLY A 54 3.59 -7.64 11.29
C GLY A 54 3.08 -6.29 10.80
N VAL A 55 3.79 -5.66 9.85
CA VAL A 55 3.43 -4.34 9.31
C VAL A 55 2.15 -4.41 8.49
N ASP A 56 1.35 -3.36 8.53
CA ASP A 56 0.09 -3.28 7.79
C ASP A 56 0.27 -2.67 6.40
N ALA A 57 1.30 -1.83 6.21
CA ALA A 57 1.69 -1.29 4.92
C ALA A 57 3.19 -1.03 4.85
N VAL A 58 3.73 -1.04 3.63
CA VAL A 58 5.10 -0.59 3.33
C VAL A 58 5.00 0.70 2.53
N TRP A 59 5.71 1.73 2.97
CA TRP A 59 5.84 3.00 2.25
C TRP A 59 7.23 3.08 1.63
N PHE A 60 7.30 3.23 0.32
CA PHE A 60 8.55 3.38 -0.39
C PHE A 60 8.87 4.86 -0.66
N SER A 61 10.13 5.25 -0.46
CA SER A 61 10.70 6.41 -1.14
C SER A 61 10.75 6.18 -2.67
N PRO A 62 10.88 7.23 -3.50
CA PRO A 62 10.83 7.10 -4.95
C PRO A 62 11.84 6.12 -5.53
N PHE A 63 11.40 5.34 -6.51
CA PHE A 63 12.22 4.43 -7.33
C PHE A 63 11.81 4.50 -8.82
N PHE A 64 11.14 5.59 -9.20
CA PHE A 64 10.81 5.90 -10.59
C PHE A 64 12.02 6.45 -11.32
N ASN A 65 11.97 6.41 -12.65
CA ASN A 65 13.04 6.93 -13.49
C ASN A 65 13.36 8.40 -13.12
N SER A 66 14.64 8.66 -12.85
CA SER A 66 15.12 9.94 -12.34
C SER A 66 16.58 10.19 -12.76
N PRO A 67 16.98 11.46 -13.02
CA PRO A 67 18.39 11.82 -13.18
C PRO A 67 19.23 11.64 -11.90
N MET A 68 18.60 11.34 -10.77
CA MET A 68 19.21 11.10 -9.46
C MET A 68 19.96 12.29 -8.87
N VAL A 69 19.60 13.53 -9.25
CA VAL A 69 20.16 14.75 -8.68
C VAL A 69 19.68 14.94 -7.24
N ASP A 70 18.46 14.52 -6.94
CA ASP A 70 17.85 14.49 -5.61
C ASP A 70 17.47 13.06 -5.21
N PHE A 71 18.36 12.11 -5.52
CA PHE A 71 18.25 10.70 -5.10
C PHE A 71 16.89 10.04 -5.40
N GLY A 72 16.26 10.40 -6.53
CA GLY A 72 15.00 9.82 -7.00
C GLY A 72 13.77 10.70 -6.78
N TYR A 73 13.88 11.80 -6.03
CA TYR A 73 12.78 12.76 -5.86
C TYR A 73 12.60 13.68 -7.08
N ASP A 74 13.64 13.82 -7.89
CA ASP A 74 13.63 14.47 -9.20
C ASP A 74 13.15 13.51 -10.31
N ILE A 75 11.88 13.14 -10.28
CA ILE A 75 11.30 12.13 -11.20
C ILE A 75 11.21 12.69 -12.62
N SER A 76 11.79 11.99 -13.60
CA SER A 76 11.73 12.31 -15.03
C SER A 76 10.58 11.59 -15.75
N ASN A 77 10.23 10.38 -15.31
CA ASN A 77 9.10 9.61 -15.84
C ASN A 77 8.37 8.84 -14.73
N TYR A 78 7.13 9.24 -14.45
CA TYR A 78 6.28 8.65 -13.42
C TYR A 78 5.69 7.29 -13.78
N LEU A 79 5.80 6.87 -15.05
CA LEU A 79 5.22 5.63 -15.56
C LEU A 79 6.23 4.50 -15.71
N ASP A 80 7.50 4.76 -15.35
CA ASP A 80 8.57 3.79 -15.50
C ASP A 80 9.46 3.75 -14.25
N ILE A 81 10.13 2.61 -14.08
CA ILE A 81 11.04 2.35 -12.98
C ILE A 81 12.44 2.79 -13.39
N ASP A 82 13.22 3.34 -12.45
CA ASP A 82 14.62 3.60 -12.74
C ASP A 82 15.35 2.27 -13.00
N PRO A 83 16.13 2.13 -14.09
CA PRO A 83 16.85 0.90 -14.40
C PRO A 83 17.79 0.44 -13.28
N SER A 84 18.23 1.34 -12.41
CA SER A 84 19.05 1.02 -11.22
C SER A 84 18.29 0.23 -10.16
N PHE A 85 16.95 0.28 -10.15
CA PHE A 85 16.11 -0.44 -9.20
C PHE A 85 15.43 -1.67 -9.80
N GLY A 86 15.27 -1.71 -11.12
CA GLY A 86 14.69 -2.84 -11.84
C GLY A 86 13.72 -2.41 -12.93
N THR A 87 12.70 -3.24 -13.16
CA THR A 87 11.73 -3.10 -14.25
C THR A 87 10.30 -3.03 -13.74
N LEU A 88 9.38 -2.56 -14.58
CA LEU A 88 7.93 -2.61 -14.28
C LEU A 88 7.45 -4.04 -13.98
N ALA A 89 8.00 -5.05 -14.64
CA ALA A 89 7.65 -6.45 -14.38
C ALA A 89 8.10 -6.89 -12.97
N GLU A 90 9.26 -6.45 -12.51
CA GLU A 90 9.75 -6.72 -11.15
C GLU A 90 8.95 -5.93 -10.11
N PHE A 91 8.49 -4.72 -10.44
CA PHE A 91 7.55 -3.98 -9.62
C PHE A 91 6.23 -4.76 -9.42
N ASP A 92 5.65 -5.30 -10.50
CA ASP A 92 4.45 -6.14 -10.41
C ASP A 92 4.68 -7.39 -9.53
N GLN A 93 5.86 -8.03 -9.65
CA GLN A 93 6.24 -9.15 -8.81
C GLN A 93 6.38 -8.75 -7.33
N MET A 94 6.97 -7.58 -7.05
CA MET A 94 7.08 -7.02 -5.70
C MET A 94 5.71 -6.81 -5.06
N VAL A 95 4.80 -6.17 -5.79
CA VAL A 95 3.43 -5.96 -5.33
C VAL A 95 2.74 -7.30 -5.04
N ALA A 96 2.86 -8.28 -5.96
CA ALA A 96 2.28 -9.61 -5.77
C ALA A 96 2.88 -10.33 -4.55
N ALA A 97 4.19 -10.24 -4.33
CA ALA A 97 4.89 -10.89 -3.23
C ALA A 97 4.47 -10.33 -1.86
N LEU A 98 4.29 -9.01 -1.74
CA LEU A 98 3.79 -8.35 -0.52
C LEU A 98 2.32 -8.69 -0.27
N HIS A 99 1.49 -8.67 -1.32
CA HIS A 99 0.08 -9.02 -1.22
C HIS A 99 -0.13 -10.47 -0.78
N ALA A 100 0.65 -11.41 -1.32
CA ALA A 100 0.58 -12.83 -0.95
C ALA A 100 0.82 -13.06 0.55
N ARG A 101 1.54 -12.14 1.21
CA ARG A 101 1.86 -12.19 2.64
C ARG A 101 0.90 -11.38 3.51
N GLY A 102 -0.22 -10.94 2.93
CA GLY A 102 -1.24 -10.21 3.66
C GLY A 102 -0.87 -8.77 3.98
N ILE A 103 0.05 -8.18 3.20
CA ILE A 103 0.37 -6.74 3.22
C ILE A 103 -0.27 -6.10 1.98
N PRO A 104 -1.60 -5.86 1.96
CA PRO A 104 -2.21 -5.11 0.88
C PRO A 104 -2.07 -3.59 1.12
N PRO A 105 -2.22 -2.75 0.09
CA PRO A 105 -2.41 -1.31 0.24
C PRO A 105 -3.71 -0.95 0.99
N HIS A 106 -4.58 -1.93 1.26
CA HIS A 106 -5.84 -1.72 1.96
C HIS A 106 -6.34 -3.01 2.64
N ARG A 107 -6.11 -3.17 3.95
CA ARG A 107 -6.96 -4.03 4.78
C ARG A 107 -7.43 -3.31 6.03
N SER A 108 -8.76 -3.31 6.16
CA SER A 108 -9.52 -2.99 7.36
C SER A 108 -9.25 -4.01 8.46
N GLY A 109 -9.04 -3.52 9.68
CA GLY A 109 -9.42 -4.20 10.92
C GLY A 109 -8.32 -4.97 11.64
N SER A 110 -7.51 -4.22 12.40
CA SER A 110 -6.85 -4.61 13.65
C SER A 110 -6.57 -6.10 13.89
N ARG A 111 -5.29 -6.48 13.78
CA ARG A 111 -4.74 -7.77 14.24
C ARG A 111 -4.79 -7.92 15.77
N ARG A 112 -5.98 -8.06 16.35
CA ARG A 112 -6.14 -8.63 17.70
C ARG A 112 -7.34 -9.58 17.75
N ARG A 113 -7.27 -10.68 17.01
CA ARG A 113 -7.57 -12.04 17.51
C ARG A 113 -7.52 -13.07 16.37
N LEU A 114 -6.92 -14.20 16.70
CA LEU A 114 -6.77 -15.39 15.87
C LEU A 114 -8.09 -15.91 15.27
N ALA A 115 -7.97 -16.47 14.07
CA ALA A 115 -8.62 -17.72 13.63
C ALA A 115 -10.09 -17.96 14.03
N ARG A 116 -11.04 -17.24 13.43
CA ARG A 116 -12.43 -17.72 13.24
C ARG A 116 -13.21 -16.74 12.38
N ALA A 117 -13.49 -17.12 11.13
CA ALA A 117 -14.57 -16.60 10.26
C ALA A 117 -14.11 -16.65 8.79
N ARG A 118 -13.89 -17.87 8.28
CA ARG A 118 -13.40 -18.10 6.91
C ARG A 118 -14.53 -18.20 5.87
N SER A 119 -15.82 -18.18 6.23
CA SER A 119 -16.84 -18.74 5.33
C SER A 119 -17.93 -17.79 4.80
N GLU A 120 -18.06 -16.55 5.29
CA GLU A 120 -19.23 -15.71 4.94
C GLU A 120 -18.94 -14.58 3.94
N ALA A 121 -17.69 -14.10 3.87
CA ALA A 121 -17.33 -12.95 3.04
C ALA A 121 -17.34 -13.24 1.52
N HIS A 122 -17.28 -14.52 1.11
CA HIS A 122 -17.24 -14.91 -0.31
C HIS A 122 -18.56 -14.64 -1.06
N ARG A 123 -19.70 -14.52 -0.35
CA ARG A 123 -21.03 -14.23 -0.96
C ARG A 123 -21.31 -12.75 -1.17
N ALA A 124 -20.73 -11.86 -0.35
CA ALA A 124 -21.03 -10.42 -0.41
C ALA A 124 -20.38 -9.72 -1.62
N TRP A 125 -19.35 -10.31 -2.22
CA TRP A 125 -18.59 -9.69 -3.31
C TRP A 125 -19.29 -9.69 -4.68
N ARG A 126 -20.20 -10.64 -4.95
CA ARG A 126 -20.94 -10.68 -6.24
C ARG A 126 -21.98 -9.56 -6.41
N ALA A 127 -22.28 -8.80 -5.35
CA ALA A 127 -23.46 -7.93 -5.34
C ALA A 127 -23.24 -6.51 -5.90
N GLY A 128 -22.00 -6.01 -6.05
CA GLY A 128 -21.68 -4.74 -6.72
C GLY A 128 -22.32 -3.45 -6.12
N PRO A 129 -21.55 -2.38 -5.82
CA PRO A 129 -22.15 -1.17 -5.25
C PRO A 129 -22.84 -0.32 -6.34
N ARG A 130 -24.15 -0.07 -6.19
CA ARG A 130 -24.88 0.99 -6.92
C ARG A 130 -24.39 2.36 -6.43
N GLY A 131 -24.01 3.22 -7.38
CA GLY A 131 -23.27 4.46 -7.18
C GLY A 131 -24.05 5.63 -6.57
N CYS A 132 -23.32 6.72 -6.32
CA CYS A 132 -23.86 8.06 -6.09
C CYS A 132 -22.92 9.11 -6.69
N ALA A 133 -23.39 9.79 -7.73
CA ALA A 133 -22.92 11.10 -8.16
C ALA A 133 -23.47 12.18 -7.21
N ASN A 134 -22.67 13.17 -6.83
CA ASN A 134 -22.77 14.56 -7.30
C ASN A 134 -21.98 15.48 -6.37
N SER A 135 -20.98 16.18 -6.92
CA SER A 135 -20.19 17.22 -6.27
C SER A 135 -20.79 18.58 -6.59
N SER A 136 -21.11 19.38 -5.56
CA SER A 136 -21.26 20.82 -5.76
C SER A 136 -21.10 21.60 -4.45
N ARG A 137 -20.10 22.51 -4.47
CA ARG A 137 -19.93 23.76 -3.72
C ARG A 137 -19.46 23.68 -2.26
N ILE A 138 -18.17 24.00 -2.06
CA ILE A 138 -17.69 24.75 -0.89
C ILE A 138 -17.29 26.13 -1.41
N ALA A 139 -17.98 27.15 -0.90
CA ALA A 139 -17.59 28.55 -0.99
C ALA A 139 -17.05 28.97 0.37
N ALA A 140 -15.86 29.56 0.37
CA ALA A 140 -15.42 30.67 1.22
C ALA A 140 -14.10 31.18 0.62
#